data_AF-A0A6N2E2B5-F1
#
_entry.id   AF-A0A6N2E2B5-F1
#
_cell.length_a   1.000
_cell.length_b   1.000
_cell.length_c   1.000
_cell.angle_alpha   90.00
_cell.angle_beta   90.00
_cell.angle_gamma   90.00
#
_symmetry.space_group_name_H-M   'P 1'
#
loop_
_entity.id
_entity.type
_entity.pdbx_description
1 polymer ?
#
loop_
_entity_poly.entity_id
_entity_poly.type
_entity_poly.pdbx_seq_one_letter_code
_entity_poly.pdbx_strand_id
1 'polypeptide(L)'
;MALMVCISLPAPALQLLIQREPQLRNVPAAVVDEKGLSIRERNRAAADLGIEVGLRYGAALTRAPALYVELLQPERLAAAHEQLLSVLYRLSDYVERHAEEHGVYWLSTRGLLRPYNGVAGYCTAVRERLADAGWTAAVAAGHSHFGAYVAAKRGLELGAVSAAAERRAVRAVGLDVLGLEALQRRRLERLAVRSIGDFLRLPEKEVELRFGRRAGAAYRLAAERENLPVLPCEEAAERRLRCVLAAPARRLESLYAELYPHMSAFLEAAVGRGELVLALVLSLEFEDSSVRQECVRPAEAGCDPKLFERLVRLRLDGVEFPSPVQAFVLEGEFRLGRQHSLELFPRTHGRSAVAEERAYSFLRARFGESAVRFAHPADSHLPEKKFRWRLEKQLSSAAPGNSQPQPCVVRRLFAEPRPFGGTGPTAGTASAAGGPYIISTEWWHEVAPRCYYYLHGQRQRLLWVYFDAHSRSWMLHGGL
;
A
#
# COMPACT_ATOMS: atom_id res chain seq x y z
N MET A 1 9.38 30.27 13.09
CA MET A 1 8.21 29.56 12.51
C MET A 1 8.67 28.91 11.22
N ALA A 2 8.25 27.67 10.96
CA ALA A 2 8.60 27.00 9.71
C ALA A 2 7.75 27.61 8.59
N LEU A 3 8.39 28.00 7.49
CA LEU A 3 7.73 28.36 6.25
C LEU A 3 7.50 27.10 5.43
N MET A 4 6.56 27.16 4.49
CA MET A 4 6.36 26.14 3.46
C MET A 4 6.31 26.81 2.10
N VAL A 5 6.59 26.03 1.07
CA VAL A 5 6.62 26.51 -0.32
C VAL A 5 5.55 25.80 -1.09
N CYS A 6 4.64 26.55 -1.70
CA CYS A 6 3.66 25.99 -2.61
C CYS A 6 4.15 26.11 -4.06
N ILE A 7 3.96 25.04 -4.81
CA ILE A 7 4.13 24.95 -6.24
C ILE A 7 2.74 24.84 -6.87
N SER A 8 2.46 25.67 -7.86
CA SER A 8 1.25 25.63 -8.66
C SER A 8 1.64 25.55 -10.14
N LEU A 9 1.32 24.42 -10.78
CA LEU A 9 1.48 24.21 -12.21
C LEU A 9 0.22 24.71 -12.93
N PRO A 10 0.27 25.82 -13.68
CA PRO A 10 -0.85 26.25 -14.48
C PRO A 10 -1.08 25.27 -15.63
N ALA A 11 -2.30 24.73 -15.75
CA ALA A 11 -2.69 23.84 -16.85
C ALA A 11 -1.70 22.66 -17.09
N PRO A 12 -1.54 21.76 -16.10
CA PRO A 12 -0.53 20.69 -16.17
C PRO A 12 -0.76 19.72 -17.34
N ALA A 13 -2.00 19.40 -17.70
CA ALA A 13 -2.28 18.50 -18.82
C ALA A 13 -1.87 19.13 -20.17
N LEU A 14 -2.07 20.43 -20.32
CA LEU A 14 -1.65 21.17 -21.49
C LEU A 14 -0.12 21.31 -21.58
N GLN A 15 0.56 21.47 -20.44
CA GLN A 15 2.03 21.50 -20.44
C GLN A 15 2.62 20.18 -20.95
N LEU A 16 2.06 19.04 -20.57
CA LEU A 16 2.47 17.73 -21.10
C LEU A 16 2.26 17.63 -22.61
N LEU A 17 1.15 18.15 -23.10
CA LEU A 17 0.88 18.21 -24.53
C LEU A 17 1.93 19.06 -25.26
N ILE A 18 2.29 20.23 -24.70
CA ILE A 18 3.31 21.12 -25.27
C ILE A 18 4.72 20.51 -25.19
N GLN A 19 5.04 19.73 -24.15
CA GLN A 19 6.32 19.03 -24.06
C GLN A 19 6.48 18.00 -25.18
N ARG A 20 5.39 17.30 -25.55
CA ARG A 20 5.38 16.35 -26.67
C ARG A 20 5.43 17.05 -28.02
N GLU A 21 4.73 18.17 -28.15
CA GLU A 21 4.64 18.95 -29.39
C GLU A 21 4.94 20.44 -29.12
N PRO A 22 6.24 20.83 -29.12
CA PRO A 22 6.65 22.19 -28.74
C PRO A 22 6.04 23.31 -29.59
N GLN A 23 5.65 23.00 -30.84
CA GLN A 23 4.94 23.89 -31.75
C GLN A 23 3.60 24.40 -31.19
N LEU A 24 2.94 23.62 -30.32
CA LEU A 24 1.65 23.96 -29.69
C LEU A 24 1.75 25.11 -28.69
N ARG A 25 2.96 25.56 -28.34
CA ARG A 25 3.17 26.72 -27.46
C ARG A 25 2.65 28.02 -28.07
N ASN A 26 2.76 28.17 -29.39
CA ASN A 26 2.47 29.42 -30.10
C ASN A 26 1.18 29.37 -30.94
N VAL A 27 0.56 28.20 -31.10
CA VAL A 27 -0.73 28.04 -31.77
C VAL A 27 -1.85 27.84 -30.75
N PRO A 28 -3.11 28.21 -31.04
CA PRO A 28 -4.23 27.96 -30.13
C PRO A 28 -4.35 26.47 -29.79
N ALA A 29 -4.17 26.13 -28.51
CA ALA A 29 -4.23 24.74 -28.04
C ALA A 29 -5.02 24.63 -26.74
N ALA A 30 -5.77 23.53 -26.61
CA ALA A 30 -6.60 23.24 -25.45
C ALA A 30 -6.67 21.73 -25.16
N VAL A 31 -6.97 21.40 -23.90
CA VAL A 31 -7.26 20.04 -23.44
C VAL A 31 -8.71 19.96 -23.02
N VAL A 32 -9.41 18.92 -23.44
CA VAL A 32 -10.82 18.66 -23.06
C VAL A 32 -10.95 17.79 -21.81
N ASP A 33 -12.12 17.82 -21.18
CA ASP A 33 -12.48 16.91 -20.10
C ASP A 33 -12.49 15.44 -20.55
N GLU A 34 -12.57 14.51 -19.60
CA GLU A 34 -12.55 13.05 -19.85
C GLU A 34 -13.62 12.56 -20.84
N LYS A 35 -14.71 13.34 -21.00
CA LYS A 35 -15.81 13.02 -21.92
C LYS A 35 -15.64 13.67 -23.30
N GLY A 36 -14.61 14.49 -23.49
CA GLY A 36 -14.37 15.27 -24.69
C GLY A 36 -15.38 16.39 -24.93
N LEU A 37 -16.15 16.80 -23.91
CA LEU A 37 -17.31 17.67 -24.09
C LEU A 37 -17.01 19.14 -23.82
N SER A 38 -16.11 19.43 -22.88
CA SER A 38 -15.79 20.80 -22.48
C SER A 38 -14.30 21.03 -22.34
N ILE A 39 -13.88 22.27 -22.60
CA ILE A 39 -12.48 22.70 -22.48
C ILE A 39 -12.10 22.72 -21.00
N ARG A 40 -11.09 21.94 -20.61
CA ARG A 40 -10.56 21.88 -19.25
C ARG A 40 -9.38 22.82 -19.06
N GLU A 41 -8.46 22.84 -20.02
CA GLU A 41 -7.24 23.65 -19.98
C GLU A 41 -6.97 24.30 -21.34
N ARG A 42 -6.27 25.42 -21.35
CA ARG A 42 -5.98 26.20 -22.58
C ARG A 42 -4.72 27.04 -22.45
N ASN A 43 -4.06 27.30 -23.57
CA ASN A 43 -2.94 28.24 -23.61
C ASN A 43 -3.43 29.69 -23.77
N ARG A 44 -2.49 30.63 -23.79
CA ARG A 44 -2.77 32.05 -23.98
C ARG A 44 -3.30 32.36 -25.39
N ALA A 45 -2.75 31.74 -26.44
CA ALA A 45 -3.23 31.90 -27.81
C ALA A 45 -4.72 31.51 -27.96
N ALA A 46 -5.15 30.43 -27.30
CA ALA A 46 -6.56 30.05 -27.25
C ALA A 46 -7.41 31.04 -26.43
N ALA A 47 -6.85 31.60 -25.33
CA ALA A 47 -7.49 32.64 -24.53
C ALA A 47 -7.83 33.88 -25.35
N ASP A 48 -6.88 34.33 -26.16
CA ASP A 48 -6.97 35.57 -26.94
C ASP A 48 -8.05 35.46 -28.04
N LEU A 49 -8.38 34.24 -28.46
CA LEU A 49 -9.49 33.91 -29.35
C LEU A 49 -10.83 33.70 -28.61
N GLY A 50 -10.89 34.01 -27.32
CA GLY A 50 -12.11 33.91 -26.51
C GLY A 50 -12.50 32.48 -26.14
N ILE A 51 -11.58 31.52 -26.15
CA ILE A 51 -11.83 30.18 -25.60
C ILE A 51 -11.74 30.26 -24.08
N GLU A 52 -12.73 29.72 -23.39
CA GLU A 52 -12.81 29.73 -21.92
C GLU A 52 -12.83 28.32 -21.37
N VAL A 53 -12.31 28.14 -20.15
CA VAL A 53 -12.45 26.87 -19.41
C VAL A 53 -13.93 26.64 -19.11
N GLY A 54 -14.42 25.44 -19.41
CA GLY A 54 -15.83 25.05 -19.33
C GLY A 54 -16.62 25.30 -20.62
N LEU A 55 -16.04 25.95 -21.65
CA LEU A 55 -16.69 26.11 -22.94
C LEU A 55 -16.88 24.74 -23.61
N ARG A 56 -18.04 24.50 -24.22
CA ARG A 56 -18.28 23.24 -24.96
C ARG A 56 -17.34 23.13 -26.16
N TYR A 57 -16.82 21.93 -26.41
CA TYR A 57 -15.89 21.65 -27.50
C TYR A 57 -16.39 22.17 -28.86
N GLY A 58 -17.65 21.87 -29.22
CA GLY A 58 -18.23 22.37 -30.47
C GLY A 58 -18.28 23.90 -30.57
N ALA A 59 -18.58 24.59 -29.46
CA ALA A 59 -18.57 26.05 -29.42
C ALA A 59 -17.16 26.65 -29.50
N ALA A 60 -16.15 25.95 -28.96
CA ALA A 60 -14.76 26.33 -29.08
C ALA A 60 -14.28 26.27 -30.54
N LEU A 61 -14.64 25.21 -31.28
CA LEU A 61 -14.31 25.07 -32.70
C LEU A 61 -15.01 26.10 -33.59
N THR A 62 -16.24 26.53 -33.24
CA THR A 62 -16.90 27.63 -33.96
C THR A 62 -16.16 28.96 -33.80
N ARG A 63 -15.57 29.22 -32.62
CA ARG A 63 -14.80 30.44 -32.35
C ARG A 63 -13.41 30.40 -32.98
N ALA A 64 -12.77 29.23 -32.93
CA ALA A 64 -11.42 29.02 -33.44
C ALA A 64 -11.35 27.70 -34.21
N PRO A 65 -11.60 27.71 -35.54
CA PRO A 65 -11.54 26.50 -36.36
C PRO A 65 -10.15 25.83 -36.40
N ALA A 66 -9.09 26.61 -36.18
CA ALA A 66 -7.70 26.15 -36.12
C ALA A 66 -7.25 25.73 -34.71
N LEU A 67 -8.17 25.58 -33.75
CA LEU A 67 -7.86 25.18 -32.38
C LEU A 67 -7.39 23.72 -32.35
N TYR A 68 -6.16 23.50 -31.87
CA TYR A 68 -5.70 22.15 -31.54
C TYR A 68 -6.34 21.70 -30.23
N VAL A 69 -6.99 20.54 -30.24
CA VAL A 69 -7.61 19.96 -29.05
C VAL A 69 -7.24 18.49 -28.91
N GLU A 70 -6.78 18.12 -27.72
CA GLU A 70 -6.54 16.72 -27.37
C GLU A 70 -7.23 16.35 -26.06
N LEU A 71 -7.72 15.11 -26.01
CA LEU A 71 -8.12 14.45 -24.79
C LEU A 71 -6.88 13.81 -24.14
N LEU A 72 -6.41 14.37 -23.02
CA LEU A 72 -5.33 13.75 -22.29
C LEU A 72 -5.87 12.62 -21.40
N GLN A 73 -5.40 11.40 -21.67
CA GLN A 73 -5.70 10.23 -20.86
C GLN A 73 -5.25 10.42 -19.39
N PRO A 74 -6.10 10.11 -18.39
CA PRO A 74 -5.76 10.26 -16.97
C PRO A 74 -4.46 9.57 -16.55
N GLU A 75 -4.14 8.44 -17.17
CA GLU A 75 -2.94 7.63 -16.90
C GLU A 75 -1.65 8.40 -17.24
N ARG A 76 -1.67 9.20 -18.31
CA ARG A 76 -0.52 10.03 -18.69
C ARG A 76 -0.29 11.16 -17.71
N LEU A 77 -1.37 11.79 -17.26
CA LEU A 77 -1.30 12.84 -16.24
C LEU A 77 -0.80 12.26 -14.90
N ALA A 78 -1.23 11.04 -14.55
CA ALA A 78 -0.73 10.33 -13.38
C ALA A 78 0.78 10.03 -13.50
N ALA A 79 1.24 9.42 -14.61
CA ALA A 79 2.65 9.11 -14.81
C ALA A 79 3.55 10.37 -14.78
N ALA A 80 3.07 11.47 -15.34
CA ALA A 80 3.76 12.76 -15.27
C ALA A 80 3.84 13.31 -13.84
N HIS A 81 2.77 13.15 -13.04
CA HIS A 81 2.82 13.52 -11.63
C HIS A 81 3.86 12.69 -10.85
N GLU A 82 4.00 11.40 -11.14
CA GLU A 82 5.03 10.57 -10.50
C GLU A 82 6.44 11.03 -10.82
N GLN A 83 6.71 11.29 -12.10
CA GLN A 83 8.00 11.84 -12.53
C GLN A 83 8.28 13.17 -11.82
N LEU A 84 7.28 14.03 -11.69
CA LEU A 84 7.40 15.29 -10.97
C LEU A 84 7.69 15.09 -9.48
N LEU A 85 6.98 14.18 -8.80
CA LEU A 85 7.24 13.86 -7.39
C LEU A 85 8.68 13.42 -7.18
N SER A 86 9.25 12.61 -8.08
CA SER A 86 10.68 12.23 -8.03
C SER A 86 11.62 13.44 -8.06
N VAL A 87 11.26 14.50 -8.81
CA VAL A 87 12.03 15.76 -8.87
C VAL A 87 11.88 16.53 -7.56
N LEU A 88 10.65 16.60 -7.02
CA LEU A 88 10.35 17.32 -5.79
C LEU A 88 10.99 16.69 -4.56
N TYR A 89 11.05 15.37 -4.48
CA TYR A 89 11.70 14.65 -3.38
C TYR A 89 13.22 14.87 -3.33
N ARG A 90 13.85 15.25 -4.45
CA ARG A 90 15.27 15.69 -4.45
C ARG A 90 15.47 17.08 -3.84
N LEU A 91 14.40 17.84 -3.61
CA LEU A 91 14.42 19.22 -3.13
C LEU A 91 13.86 19.36 -1.71
N SER A 92 13.04 18.42 -1.26
CA SER A 92 12.45 18.41 0.08
C SER A 92 12.13 16.98 0.51
N ASP A 93 12.45 16.66 1.77
CA ASP A 93 12.10 15.38 2.39
C ASP A 93 10.58 15.18 2.55
N TYR A 94 9.83 16.30 2.57
CA TYR A 94 8.38 16.30 2.70
C TYR A 94 7.75 17.06 1.55
N VAL A 95 6.98 16.34 0.73
CA VAL A 95 6.21 16.84 -0.39
C VAL A 95 4.76 16.46 -0.16
N GLU A 96 3.86 17.42 -0.06
CA GLU A 96 2.42 17.19 0.06
C GLU A 96 1.73 17.51 -1.26
N ARG A 97 0.73 16.72 -1.65
CA ARG A 97 -0.09 16.97 -2.85
C ARG A 97 -1.46 17.53 -2.45
N HIS A 98 -1.97 18.48 -3.22
CA HIS A 98 -3.35 18.92 -3.08
C HIS A 98 -4.33 17.80 -3.47
N ALA A 99 -5.20 17.42 -2.53
CA ALA A 99 -6.12 16.29 -2.71
C ALA A 99 -7.07 16.45 -3.91
N GLU A 100 -7.65 17.65 -4.07
CA GLU A 100 -8.71 17.93 -5.08
C GLU A 100 -8.23 18.64 -6.37
N GLU A 101 -7.01 19.20 -6.37
CA GLU A 101 -6.51 20.03 -7.47
C GLU A 101 -5.17 19.48 -7.97
N HIS A 102 -5.13 19.10 -9.25
CA HIS A 102 -3.90 18.61 -9.87
C HIS A 102 -2.91 19.75 -10.11
N GLY A 103 -1.62 19.42 -10.02
CA GLY A 103 -0.55 20.39 -10.26
C GLY A 103 -0.24 21.31 -9.07
N VAL A 104 -0.83 21.08 -7.90
CA VAL A 104 -0.55 21.86 -6.69
C VAL A 104 0.15 20.98 -5.65
N TYR A 105 1.30 21.45 -5.16
CA TYR A 105 2.14 20.75 -4.20
C TYR A 105 2.64 21.70 -3.12
N TRP A 106 2.92 21.18 -1.93
CA TRP A 106 3.62 21.89 -0.86
C TRP A 106 4.92 21.19 -0.49
N LEU A 107 5.95 21.98 -0.25
CA LEU A 107 7.27 21.54 0.20
C LEU A 107 7.55 22.11 1.58
N SER A 108 8.07 21.25 2.47
CA SER A 108 8.63 21.71 3.74
C SER A 108 9.94 22.47 3.49
N THR A 109 10.15 23.58 4.21
CA THR A 109 11.44 24.30 4.17
C THR A 109 12.34 23.96 5.37
N ARG A 110 11.90 23.05 6.24
CA ARG A 110 12.56 22.78 7.52
C ARG A 110 13.98 22.26 7.29
N GLY A 111 14.98 22.99 7.80
CA GLY A 111 16.40 22.62 7.67
C GLY A 111 17.01 22.89 6.30
N LEU A 112 16.20 23.21 5.28
CA LEU A 112 16.65 23.33 3.89
C LEU A 112 17.06 24.76 3.51
N LEU A 113 16.65 25.79 4.24
CA LEU A 113 16.88 27.18 3.81
C LEU A 113 18.36 27.62 3.80
N ARG A 114 19.23 27.01 4.61
CA ARG A 114 20.64 27.42 4.72
C ARG A 114 21.43 27.18 3.41
N PRO A 115 21.41 25.98 2.81
CA PRO A 115 22.04 25.73 1.51
C PRO A 115 21.61 26.68 0.38
N TYR A 116 20.38 27.21 0.44
CA TYR A 116 19.80 28.03 -0.62
C TYR A 116 19.77 29.54 -0.28
N ASN A 117 20.54 29.99 0.72
CA ASN A 117 20.60 31.40 1.11
C ASN A 117 19.23 32.01 1.48
N GLY A 118 18.36 31.21 2.10
CA GLY A 118 17.03 31.62 2.52
C GLY A 118 15.90 31.18 1.58
N VAL A 119 14.71 31.72 1.84
CA VAL A 119 13.46 31.30 1.19
C VAL A 119 13.41 31.68 -0.27
N ALA A 120 13.88 32.88 -0.61
CA ALA A 120 13.90 33.36 -1.99
C ALA A 120 14.79 32.49 -2.88
N GLY A 121 16.00 32.17 -2.42
CA GLY A 121 16.90 31.29 -3.18
C GLY A 121 16.38 29.86 -3.28
N TYR A 122 15.70 29.34 -2.25
CA TYR A 122 15.03 28.04 -2.32
C TYR A 122 13.90 28.04 -3.36
N CYS A 123 13.02 29.04 -3.37
CA CYS A 123 11.98 29.19 -4.39
C CYS A 123 12.55 29.28 -5.81
N THR A 124 13.68 29.98 -5.99
CA THR A 124 14.39 30.05 -7.28
C THR A 124 14.91 28.68 -7.71
N ALA A 125 15.59 27.96 -6.83
CA ALA A 125 16.11 26.62 -7.12
C ALA A 125 15.00 25.63 -7.47
N VAL A 126 13.86 25.67 -6.75
CA VAL A 126 12.67 24.86 -7.08
C VAL A 126 12.17 25.20 -8.48
N ARG A 127 12.07 26.49 -8.82
CA ARG A 127 11.58 26.94 -10.12
C ARG A 127 12.52 26.54 -11.26
N GLU A 128 13.83 26.63 -11.06
CA GLU A 128 14.84 26.17 -12.02
C GLU A 128 14.75 24.66 -12.26
N ARG A 129 14.63 23.86 -11.20
CA ARG A 129 14.52 22.40 -11.32
C ARG A 129 13.23 21.94 -12.00
N LEU A 130 12.14 22.66 -11.79
CA LEU A 130 10.90 22.43 -12.53
C LEU A 130 11.07 22.79 -14.01
N ALA A 131 11.74 23.91 -14.31
CA ALA A 131 12.03 24.32 -15.69
C ALA A 131 12.95 23.31 -16.41
N ASP A 132 13.98 22.79 -15.74
CA ASP A 132 14.84 21.71 -16.24
C ASP A 132 14.04 20.46 -16.61
N ALA A 133 13.01 20.15 -15.82
CA ALA A 133 12.07 19.06 -16.05
C ALA A 133 10.97 19.40 -17.07
N GLY A 134 11.04 20.56 -17.73
CA GLY A 134 10.09 21.00 -18.77
C GLY A 134 8.80 21.63 -18.23
N TRP A 135 8.70 21.87 -16.93
CA TRP A 135 7.50 22.43 -16.29
C TRP A 135 7.60 23.93 -16.08
N THR A 136 6.54 24.64 -16.45
CA THR A 136 6.31 26.03 -16.03
C THR A 136 5.53 26.01 -14.73
N ALA A 137 6.07 26.63 -13.69
CA ALA A 137 5.47 26.60 -12.35
C ALA A 137 5.49 27.98 -11.70
N ALA A 138 4.40 28.31 -11.01
CA ALA A 138 4.40 29.38 -10.02
C ALA A 138 4.82 28.79 -8.67
N VAL A 139 5.78 29.44 -8.01
CA VAL A 139 6.37 28.96 -6.76
C VAL A 139 6.39 30.13 -5.78
N ALA A 140 5.82 29.95 -4.60
CA ALA A 140 5.81 30.98 -3.56
C ALA A 140 5.84 30.34 -2.16
N ALA A 141 6.40 31.08 -1.20
CA ALA A 141 6.43 30.66 0.19
C ALA A 141 5.32 31.34 1.00
N GLY A 142 4.87 30.65 2.04
CA GLY A 142 3.89 31.15 3.00
C GLY A 142 4.04 30.48 4.36
N HIS A 143 3.32 31.01 5.34
CA HIS A 143 3.27 30.52 6.73
C HIS A 143 2.22 29.43 6.91
N SER A 144 1.21 29.39 6.05
CA SER A 144 0.12 28.39 6.02
C SER A 144 0.01 27.73 4.64
N HIS A 145 -0.60 26.54 4.53
CA HIS A 145 -0.80 25.88 3.23
C HIS A 145 -1.58 26.78 2.30
N PHE A 146 -2.68 27.34 2.80
CA PHE A 146 -3.52 28.23 2.02
C PHE A 146 -2.84 29.57 1.69
N GLY A 147 -2.05 30.12 2.61
CA GLY A 147 -1.28 31.33 2.34
C GLY A 147 -0.25 31.15 1.23
N ALA A 148 0.52 30.06 1.29
CA ALA A 148 1.47 29.70 0.23
C ALA A 148 0.76 29.42 -1.10
N TYR A 149 -0.39 28.74 -1.06
CA TYR A 149 -1.23 28.45 -2.24
C TYR A 149 -1.72 29.73 -2.93
N VAL A 150 -2.29 30.67 -2.18
CA VAL A 150 -2.73 31.96 -2.72
C VAL A 150 -1.54 32.77 -3.23
N ALA A 151 -0.42 32.75 -2.51
CA ALA A 151 0.80 33.40 -2.93
C ALA A 151 1.29 32.87 -4.29
N ALA A 152 1.31 31.54 -4.47
CA ALA A 152 1.74 30.92 -5.71
C ALA A 152 0.80 31.28 -6.87
N LYS A 153 -0.52 31.18 -6.67
CA LYS A 153 -1.51 31.47 -7.73
C LYS A 153 -1.60 32.94 -8.13
N ARG A 154 -1.25 33.86 -7.24
CA ARG A 154 -1.30 35.32 -7.49
C ARG A 154 0.06 35.94 -7.76
N GLY A 155 1.15 35.19 -7.61
CA GLY A 155 2.51 35.73 -7.68
C GLY A 155 2.79 36.74 -6.56
N LEU A 156 2.25 36.51 -5.36
CA LEU A 156 2.49 37.38 -4.21
C LEU A 156 3.71 36.91 -3.41
N GLU A 157 4.51 37.85 -2.92
CA GLU A 157 5.65 37.56 -2.05
C GLU A 157 5.24 37.55 -0.56
N LEU A 158 4.51 36.51 -0.14
CA LEU A 158 4.01 36.41 1.24
C LEU A 158 5.01 35.76 2.22
N GLY A 159 6.07 35.11 1.71
CA GLY A 159 7.07 34.45 2.55
C GLY A 159 7.94 35.39 3.39
N ALA A 160 8.03 36.67 3.01
CA ALA A 160 8.83 37.68 3.73
C ALA A 160 8.02 38.47 4.78
N VAL A 161 6.68 38.36 4.76
CA VAL A 161 5.82 39.09 5.72
C VAL A 161 5.55 38.26 6.96
N SER A 162 4.96 38.86 8.00
CA SER A 162 4.50 38.10 9.18
C SER A 162 3.27 37.24 8.86
N ALA A 163 3.07 36.13 9.60
CA ALA A 163 1.88 35.30 9.45
C ALA A 163 0.55 36.08 9.62
N ALA A 164 0.53 37.13 10.45
CA ALA A 164 -0.64 37.99 10.60
C ALA A 164 -0.88 38.92 9.39
N ALA A 165 0.19 39.35 8.71
CA ALA A 165 0.10 40.12 7.47
C ALA A 165 -0.32 39.21 6.30
N GLU A 166 0.21 37.99 6.21
CA GLU A 166 -0.24 36.96 5.26
C GLU A 166 -1.75 36.73 5.37
N ARG A 167 -2.26 36.43 6.57
CA ARG A 167 -3.70 36.20 6.78
C ARG A 167 -4.57 37.37 6.33
N ARG A 168 -4.11 38.61 6.51
CA ARG A 168 -4.83 39.81 6.06
C ARG A 168 -4.82 39.94 4.54
N ALA A 169 -3.67 39.73 3.91
CA ALA A 169 -3.52 39.78 2.46
C ALA A 169 -4.40 38.71 1.78
N VAL A 170 -4.34 37.47 2.27
CA VAL A 170 -5.12 36.35 1.75
C VAL A 170 -6.63 36.61 1.83
N ARG A 171 -7.13 37.18 2.93
CA ARG A 171 -8.57 37.48 3.10
C ARG A 171 -9.09 38.53 2.11
N ALA A 172 -8.23 39.39 1.58
CA ALA A 172 -8.61 40.40 0.60
C ALA A 172 -8.68 39.86 -0.84
N VAL A 173 -8.15 38.66 -1.10
CA VAL A 173 -8.10 38.07 -2.44
C VAL A 173 -9.50 37.55 -2.85
N GLY A 174 -9.81 37.68 -4.15
CA GLY A 174 -11.04 37.20 -4.76
C GLY A 174 -11.16 35.67 -4.79
N LEU A 175 -12.39 35.18 -4.99
CA LEU A 175 -12.73 33.74 -4.93
C LEU A 175 -12.26 32.92 -6.14
N ASP A 176 -11.77 33.56 -7.20
CA ASP A 176 -11.29 32.89 -8.41
C ASP A 176 -10.07 31.98 -8.18
N VAL A 177 -9.37 32.16 -7.05
CA VAL A 177 -8.24 31.29 -6.66
C VAL A 177 -8.70 29.90 -6.19
N LEU A 178 -9.92 29.78 -5.64
CA LEU A 178 -10.43 28.58 -4.95
C LEU A 178 -10.83 27.42 -5.90
N GLY A 179 -10.56 27.53 -7.20
CA GLY A 179 -10.86 26.46 -8.16
C GLY A 179 -12.35 26.07 -8.23
N LEU A 180 -13.24 27.01 -7.90
CA LEU A 180 -14.70 26.82 -7.90
C LEU A 180 -15.28 26.87 -9.32
N GLU A 181 -16.33 26.09 -9.56
CA GLU A 181 -17.06 26.10 -10.83
C GLU A 181 -17.70 27.48 -11.09
N ALA A 182 -17.89 27.82 -12.36
CA ALA A 182 -18.48 29.11 -12.74
C ALA A 182 -19.88 29.33 -12.12
N LEU A 183 -20.68 28.25 -11.99
CA LEU A 183 -22.01 28.33 -11.39
C LEU A 183 -21.96 28.53 -9.87
N GLN A 184 -21.01 27.89 -9.18
CA GLN A 184 -20.77 28.11 -7.75
C GLN A 184 -20.33 29.56 -7.49
N ARG A 185 -19.39 30.08 -8.29
CA ARG A 185 -18.92 31.47 -8.20
C ARG A 185 -20.06 32.48 -8.39
N ARG A 186 -20.87 32.32 -9.44
CA ARG A 186 -22.05 33.18 -9.68
C ARG A 186 -23.05 33.15 -8.53
N ARG A 187 -23.24 32.00 -7.88
CA ARG A 187 -24.13 31.90 -6.71
C ARG A 187 -23.55 32.64 -5.50
N LEU A 188 -22.25 32.52 -5.24
CA LEU A 188 -21.57 33.26 -4.16
C LEU A 188 -21.59 34.78 -4.40
N GLU A 189 -21.37 35.21 -5.65
CA GLU A 189 -21.45 36.62 -6.05
C GLU A 189 -22.84 37.21 -5.79
N ARG A 190 -23.92 36.46 -6.05
CA ARG A 190 -25.31 36.87 -5.74
C ARG A 190 -25.57 37.03 -4.25
N LEU A 191 -24.81 36.35 -3.40
CA LEU A 191 -24.85 36.49 -1.95
C LEU A 191 -23.90 37.58 -1.44
N ALA A 192 -23.34 38.41 -2.35
CA ALA A 192 -22.34 39.43 -2.06
C ALA A 192 -21.03 38.89 -1.46
N VAL A 193 -20.75 37.60 -1.60
CA VAL A 193 -19.49 36.98 -1.17
C VAL A 193 -18.48 37.14 -2.31
N ARG A 194 -17.53 38.08 -2.15
CA ARG A 194 -16.58 38.44 -3.22
C ARG A 194 -15.12 38.17 -2.86
N SER A 195 -14.81 38.11 -1.56
CA SER A 195 -13.46 37.84 -1.07
C SER A 195 -13.40 36.54 -0.28
N ILE A 196 -12.20 35.98 -0.14
CA ILE A 196 -11.93 34.86 0.77
C ILE A 196 -12.35 35.22 2.20
N GLY A 197 -12.14 36.46 2.63
CA GLY A 197 -12.58 36.95 3.93
C GLY A 197 -14.09 36.83 4.12
N ASP A 198 -14.88 37.15 3.09
CA ASP A 198 -16.33 36.98 3.12
C ASP A 198 -16.73 35.50 3.10
N PHE A 199 -16.02 34.69 2.32
CA PHE A 199 -16.28 33.25 2.23
C PHE A 199 -16.07 32.55 3.58
N LEU A 200 -15.01 32.91 4.31
CA LEU A 200 -14.71 32.39 5.64
C LEU A 200 -15.68 32.86 6.73
N ARG A 201 -16.53 33.86 6.48
CA ARG A 201 -17.62 34.24 7.40
C ARG A 201 -18.81 33.30 7.30
N LEU A 202 -18.94 32.55 6.21
CA LEU A 202 -20.02 31.57 6.05
C LEU A 202 -19.81 30.39 7.01
N PRO A 203 -20.88 29.75 7.50
CA PRO A 203 -20.76 28.52 8.28
C PRO A 203 -20.24 27.37 7.40
N GLU A 204 -19.17 26.69 7.82
CA GLU A 204 -18.53 25.60 7.07
C GLU A 204 -19.53 24.55 6.55
N LYS A 205 -20.42 24.07 7.43
CA LYS A 205 -21.41 23.04 7.07
C LYS A 205 -22.35 23.49 5.95
N GLU A 206 -22.75 24.76 5.95
CA GLU A 206 -23.63 25.33 4.91
C GLU A 206 -22.89 25.46 3.58
N VAL A 207 -21.57 25.72 3.62
CA VAL A 207 -20.76 25.81 2.41
C VAL A 207 -20.72 24.46 1.69
N GLU A 208 -20.43 23.38 2.42
CA GLU A 208 -20.38 22.04 1.82
C GLU A 208 -21.77 21.57 1.35
N LEU A 209 -22.83 21.82 2.13
CA LEU A 209 -24.19 21.43 1.76
C LEU A 209 -24.72 22.16 0.53
N ARG A 210 -24.49 23.47 0.41
CA ARG A 210 -25.07 24.30 -0.67
C ARG A 210 -24.22 24.42 -1.92
N PHE A 211 -22.90 24.36 -1.76
CA PHE A 211 -21.95 24.55 -2.84
C PHE A 211 -21.16 23.27 -3.17
N GLY A 212 -21.34 22.19 -2.39
CA GLY A 212 -20.78 20.88 -2.65
C GLY A 212 -19.43 20.63 -1.98
N ARG A 213 -18.95 19.39 -2.09
CA ARG A 213 -17.72 18.91 -1.42
C ARG A 213 -16.48 19.72 -1.75
N ARG A 214 -16.27 20.09 -3.02
CA ARG A 214 -15.12 20.88 -3.47
C ARG A 214 -15.06 22.26 -2.79
N ALA A 215 -16.22 22.91 -2.63
CA ALA A 215 -16.31 24.18 -1.92
C ALA A 215 -16.06 24.02 -0.41
N GLY A 216 -16.54 22.94 0.20
CA GLY A 216 -16.24 22.59 1.59
C GLY A 216 -14.75 22.32 1.82
N ALA A 217 -14.09 21.59 0.93
CA ALA A 217 -12.65 21.34 0.97
C ALA A 217 -11.85 22.65 0.85
N ALA A 218 -12.22 23.51 -0.10
CA ALA A 218 -11.62 24.83 -0.27
C ALA A 218 -11.83 25.72 0.98
N TYR A 219 -12.99 25.65 1.63
CA TYR A 219 -13.25 26.35 2.89
C TYR A 219 -12.34 25.84 4.00
N ARG A 220 -12.22 24.52 4.19
CA ARG A 220 -11.36 23.93 5.24
C ARG A 220 -9.90 24.34 5.06
N LEU A 221 -9.39 24.27 3.84
CA LEU A 221 -8.04 24.74 3.52
C LEU A 221 -7.89 26.23 3.85
N ALA A 222 -8.84 27.08 3.43
CA ALA A 222 -8.79 28.51 3.70
C ALA A 222 -8.99 28.90 5.18
N ALA A 223 -9.73 28.09 5.93
CA ALA A 223 -10.05 28.30 7.33
C ALA A 223 -8.94 27.81 8.26
N GLU A 224 -7.92 27.14 7.72
CA GLU A 224 -6.79 26.59 8.46
C GLU A 224 -6.17 27.65 9.38
N ARG A 225 -6.31 27.41 10.70
CA ARG A 225 -5.86 28.35 11.74
C ARG A 225 -4.48 28.01 12.28
N GLU A 226 -4.08 26.76 12.13
CA GLU A 226 -2.81 26.22 12.63
C GLU A 226 -1.86 26.02 11.46
N ASN A 227 -0.58 26.31 11.67
CA ASN A 227 0.44 25.98 10.68
C ASN A 227 0.69 24.46 10.75
N LEU A 228 -0.15 23.67 10.09
CA LEU A 228 0.06 22.24 10.02
C LEU A 228 1.40 21.97 9.31
N PRO A 229 2.16 20.95 9.76
CA PRO A 229 3.34 20.55 9.01
C PRO A 229 2.93 20.03 7.64
N VAL A 230 3.77 20.28 6.63
CA VAL A 230 3.64 19.64 5.31
C VAL A 230 3.70 18.13 5.54
N LEU A 231 2.62 17.44 5.23
CA LEU A 231 2.55 16.00 5.38
C LEU A 231 3.30 15.37 4.20
N PRO A 232 4.10 14.32 4.44
CA PRO A 232 4.60 13.54 3.30
C PRO A 232 3.38 13.05 2.54
N CYS A 233 3.40 13.20 1.22
CA CYS A 233 2.48 12.51 0.35
C CYS A 233 2.60 11.05 0.75
N GLU A 234 1.56 10.48 1.36
CA GLU A 234 1.50 9.03 1.49
C GLU A 234 1.66 8.53 0.07
N GLU A 235 2.81 7.91 -0.21
CA GLU A 235 3.10 7.24 -1.45
C GLU A 235 2.07 6.12 -1.62
N ALA A 236 0.90 6.48 -2.17
CA ALA A 236 0.05 5.53 -2.89
C ALA A 236 0.75 5.13 -4.21
N ALA A 237 1.73 5.91 -4.64
CA ALA A 237 2.58 5.59 -5.77
C ALA A 237 3.73 4.68 -5.37
N GLU A 238 3.96 3.62 -6.16
CA GLU A 238 5.02 2.62 -6.03
C GLU A 238 4.86 1.50 -4.99
N ARG A 239 3.76 1.47 -4.23
CA ARG A 239 3.33 0.24 -3.54
C ARG A 239 2.29 -0.55 -4.31
N ARG A 240 1.82 0.01 -5.43
CA ARG A 240 0.83 -0.58 -6.32
C ARG A 240 1.21 -0.28 -7.77
N LEU A 241 1.31 -1.32 -8.60
CA LEU A 241 1.56 -1.23 -10.04
C LEU A 241 0.44 -1.98 -10.77
N ARG A 242 -0.29 -1.28 -11.64
CA ARG A 242 -1.29 -1.91 -12.52
C ARG A 242 -0.75 -1.94 -13.95
N CYS A 243 -0.85 -3.10 -14.60
CA CYS A 243 -0.48 -3.30 -15.99
C CYS A 243 -1.65 -3.90 -16.76
N VAL A 244 -2.00 -3.28 -17.90
CA VAL A 244 -2.98 -3.81 -18.84
C VAL A 244 -2.23 -4.56 -19.93
N LEU A 245 -2.60 -5.83 -20.15
CA LEU A 245 -1.94 -6.67 -21.13
C LEU A 245 -2.35 -6.25 -22.54
N ALA A 246 -1.37 -6.14 -23.45
CA ALA A 246 -1.64 -5.81 -24.86
C ALA A 246 -2.49 -6.88 -25.56
N ALA A 247 -2.34 -8.14 -25.15
CA ALA A 247 -3.17 -9.27 -25.55
C ALA A 247 -3.58 -10.07 -24.30
N PRO A 248 -4.87 -10.43 -24.14
CA PRO A 248 -5.33 -11.19 -22.99
C PRO A 248 -4.63 -12.54 -22.86
N ALA A 249 -4.02 -12.79 -21.70
CA ALA A 249 -3.24 -13.99 -21.46
C ALA A 249 -4.14 -15.17 -21.07
N ARG A 250 -4.13 -16.23 -21.89
CA ARG A 250 -4.87 -17.49 -21.63
C ARG A 250 -4.03 -18.57 -20.95
N ARG A 251 -2.72 -18.41 -20.94
CA ARG A 251 -1.76 -19.39 -20.44
C ARG A 251 -0.84 -18.74 -19.44
N LEU A 252 -0.38 -19.55 -18.47
CA LEU A 252 0.51 -19.09 -17.42
C LEU A 252 1.82 -18.53 -17.98
N GLU A 253 2.39 -19.18 -19.01
CA GLU A 253 3.65 -18.77 -19.63
C GLU A 253 3.55 -17.38 -20.27
N SER A 254 2.42 -17.10 -20.93
CA SER A 254 2.15 -15.80 -21.56
C SER A 254 1.96 -14.70 -20.53
N LEU A 255 1.19 -14.98 -19.47
CA LEU A 255 1.02 -14.02 -18.36
C LEU A 255 2.36 -13.72 -17.68
N TYR A 256 3.17 -14.76 -17.47
CA TYR A 256 4.43 -14.63 -16.76
C TYR A 256 5.48 -13.83 -17.54
N ALA A 257 5.53 -14.00 -18.86
CA ALA A 257 6.43 -13.22 -19.73
C ALA A 257 6.19 -11.71 -19.60
N GLU A 258 4.94 -11.30 -19.44
CA GLU A 258 4.55 -9.89 -19.24
C GLU A 258 4.69 -9.46 -17.78
N LEU A 259 4.38 -10.35 -16.83
CA LEU A 259 4.43 -10.04 -15.39
C LEU A 259 5.86 -9.85 -14.87
N TYR A 260 6.81 -10.68 -15.32
CA TYR A 260 8.16 -10.73 -14.74
C TYR A 260 8.94 -9.40 -14.86
N PRO A 261 9.01 -8.73 -16.03
CA PRO A 261 9.70 -7.45 -16.15
C PRO A 261 9.12 -6.38 -15.21
N HIS A 262 7.80 -6.32 -15.09
CA HIS A 262 7.09 -5.38 -14.22
C HIS A 262 7.34 -5.67 -12.75
N MET A 263 7.35 -6.94 -12.36
CA MET A 263 7.68 -7.36 -11.00
C MET A 263 9.14 -7.06 -10.66
N SER A 264 10.09 -7.30 -11.56
CA SER A 264 11.50 -6.97 -11.33
C SER A 264 11.68 -5.47 -11.09
N ALA A 265 11.13 -4.64 -11.97
CA ALA A 265 11.19 -3.19 -11.83
C ALA A 265 10.52 -2.70 -10.53
N PHE A 266 9.40 -3.31 -10.14
CA PHE A 266 8.72 -3.00 -8.88
C PHE A 266 9.57 -3.31 -7.65
N LEU A 267 10.29 -4.44 -7.64
CA LEU A 267 11.19 -4.82 -6.55
C LEU A 267 12.46 -3.95 -6.54
N GLU A 268 13.00 -3.60 -7.71
CA GLU A 268 14.16 -2.71 -7.84
C GLU A 268 13.84 -1.29 -7.34
N ALA A 269 12.65 -0.78 -7.62
CA ALA A 269 12.19 0.50 -7.07
C ALA A 269 12.15 0.47 -5.53
N ALA A 270 11.67 -0.64 -4.94
CA ALA A 270 11.68 -0.82 -3.49
C ALA A 270 13.10 -0.81 -2.89
N VAL A 271 14.07 -1.43 -3.57
CA VAL A 271 15.49 -1.36 -3.18
C VAL A 271 16.00 0.08 -3.26
N GLY A 272 15.65 0.81 -4.32
CA GLY A 272 16.01 2.23 -4.49
C GLY A 272 15.50 3.13 -3.36
N ARG A 273 14.35 2.79 -2.76
CA ARG A 273 13.78 3.47 -1.59
C ARG A 273 14.32 2.97 -0.25
N GLY A 274 15.20 1.98 -0.24
CA GLY A 274 15.69 1.36 1.00
C GLY A 274 14.62 0.54 1.74
N GLU A 275 13.60 0.07 1.04
CA GLU A 275 12.52 -0.76 1.57
C GLU A 275 12.79 -2.26 1.33
N LEU A 276 12.21 -3.10 2.19
CA LEU A 276 12.16 -4.56 2.06
C LEU A 276 10.70 -5.01 1.88
N VAL A 277 10.45 -5.93 0.96
CA VAL A 277 9.10 -6.46 0.71
C VAL A 277 8.78 -7.57 1.71
N LEU A 278 7.69 -7.38 2.45
CA LEU A 278 7.12 -8.35 3.40
C LEU A 278 6.12 -9.29 2.73
N ALA A 279 5.33 -8.77 1.80
CA ALA A 279 4.34 -9.51 1.05
C ALA A 279 4.18 -8.88 -0.33
N LEU A 280 3.94 -9.72 -1.33
CA LEU A 280 3.52 -9.30 -2.65
C LEU A 280 2.15 -9.90 -2.94
N VAL A 281 1.19 -9.03 -3.22
CA VAL A 281 -0.18 -9.34 -3.59
C VAL A 281 -0.30 -9.14 -5.09
N LEU A 282 -0.72 -10.18 -5.80
CA LEU A 282 -0.97 -10.19 -7.24
C LEU A 282 -2.47 -10.36 -7.47
N SER A 283 -3.11 -9.34 -8.03
CA SER A 283 -4.51 -9.39 -8.44
C SER A 283 -4.58 -9.54 -9.96
N LEU A 284 -5.21 -10.61 -10.44
CA LEU A 284 -5.47 -10.87 -11.85
C LEU A 284 -6.89 -10.43 -12.18
N GLU A 285 -7.03 -9.54 -13.16
CA GLU A 285 -8.30 -9.08 -13.69
C GLU A 285 -8.60 -9.83 -14.99
N PHE A 286 -9.75 -10.49 -15.04
CA PHE A 286 -10.20 -11.28 -16.19
C PHE A 286 -11.14 -10.49 -17.11
N GLU A 287 -11.31 -10.93 -18.35
CA GLU A 287 -12.24 -10.31 -19.32
C GLU A 287 -13.70 -10.32 -18.86
N ASP A 288 -14.09 -11.32 -18.06
CA ASP A 288 -15.44 -11.43 -17.48
C ASP A 288 -15.66 -10.50 -16.27
N SER A 289 -14.71 -9.60 -16.02
CA SER A 289 -14.66 -8.70 -14.86
C SER A 289 -14.49 -9.41 -13.51
N SER A 290 -14.25 -10.73 -13.49
CA SER A 290 -13.84 -11.41 -12.27
C SER A 290 -12.41 -11.00 -11.89
N VAL A 291 -12.13 -11.01 -10.58
CA VAL A 291 -10.81 -10.70 -10.05
C VAL A 291 -10.37 -11.84 -9.17
N ARG A 292 -9.13 -12.30 -9.36
CA ARG A 292 -8.51 -13.30 -8.49
C ARG A 292 -7.26 -12.73 -7.86
N GLN A 293 -7.19 -12.83 -6.53
CA GLN A 293 -6.09 -12.31 -5.74
C GLN A 293 -5.26 -13.46 -5.19
N GLU A 294 -3.96 -13.39 -5.42
CA GLU A 294 -2.97 -14.33 -4.90
C GLU A 294 -1.93 -13.55 -4.08
N CYS A 295 -1.44 -14.15 -3.00
CA CYS A 295 -0.46 -13.50 -2.14
C CYS A 295 0.74 -14.42 -1.93
N VAL A 296 1.94 -13.84 -2.04
CA VAL A 296 3.20 -14.51 -1.72
C VAL A 296 3.92 -13.74 -0.62
N ARG A 297 4.34 -14.46 0.42
CA ARG A 297 5.06 -13.93 1.57
C ARG A 297 6.34 -14.72 1.78
N PRO A 298 7.53 -14.13 1.55
CA PRO A 298 8.77 -14.76 1.95
C PRO A 298 8.86 -14.84 3.48
N ALA A 299 9.63 -15.81 3.99
CA ALA A 299 9.87 -15.99 5.41
C ALA A 299 10.65 -14.81 6.02
N GLU A 300 11.64 -14.32 5.28
CA GLU A 300 12.39 -13.10 5.57
C GLU A 300 12.00 -12.00 4.57
N ALA A 301 11.76 -10.79 5.06
CA ALA A 301 11.46 -9.67 4.17
C ALA A 301 12.69 -9.35 3.33
N GLY A 302 12.50 -9.20 2.03
CA GLY A 302 13.60 -9.01 1.10
C GLY A 302 13.10 -8.47 -0.23
N CYS A 303 14.03 -8.17 -1.13
CA CYS A 303 13.72 -7.72 -2.48
C CYS A 303 14.41 -8.58 -3.54
N ASP A 304 14.80 -9.83 -3.23
CA ASP A 304 15.46 -10.74 -4.17
C ASP A 304 14.50 -11.11 -5.32
N PRO A 305 14.73 -10.62 -6.56
CA PRO A 305 13.81 -10.86 -7.66
C PRO A 305 13.66 -12.34 -7.99
N LYS A 306 14.74 -13.13 -7.86
CA LYS A 306 14.73 -14.58 -8.16
C LYS A 306 13.92 -15.37 -7.14
N LEU A 307 13.87 -14.90 -5.89
CA LEU A 307 13.04 -15.52 -4.86
C LEU A 307 11.56 -15.27 -5.15
N PHE A 308 11.18 -14.01 -5.36
CA PHE A 308 9.79 -13.64 -5.68
C PHE A 308 9.31 -14.28 -6.98
N GLU A 309 10.18 -14.34 -7.98
CA GLU A 309 9.95 -15.08 -9.22
C GLU A 309 9.48 -16.52 -8.97
N ARG A 310 10.26 -17.28 -8.18
CA ARG A 310 9.92 -18.68 -7.87
C ARG A 310 8.65 -18.80 -7.04
N LEU A 311 8.43 -17.90 -6.08
CA LEU A 311 7.23 -17.91 -5.22
C LEU A 311 5.95 -17.65 -6.04
N VAL A 312 5.98 -16.63 -6.90
CA VAL A 312 4.86 -16.28 -7.79
C VAL A 312 4.58 -17.42 -8.75
N ARG A 313 5.63 -18.00 -9.37
CA ARG A 313 5.46 -19.14 -10.28
C ARG A 313 4.82 -20.34 -9.59
N LEU A 314 5.28 -20.70 -8.39
CA LEU A 314 4.69 -21.81 -7.61
C LEU A 314 3.24 -21.56 -7.23
N ARG A 315 2.90 -20.29 -6.94
CA ARG A 315 1.55 -19.90 -6.56
C ARG A 315 0.60 -19.96 -7.75
N LEU A 316 1.02 -19.44 -8.90
CA LEU A 316 0.22 -19.41 -10.12
C LEU A 316 0.09 -20.78 -10.80
N ASP A 317 1.04 -21.69 -10.60
CA ASP A 317 0.98 -23.06 -11.12
C ASP A 317 -0.22 -23.88 -10.58
N GLY A 318 -0.78 -23.47 -9.44
CA GLY A 318 -1.99 -24.06 -8.86
C GLY A 318 -3.29 -23.32 -9.20
N VAL A 319 -3.25 -22.29 -10.06
CA VAL A 319 -4.40 -21.42 -10.35
C VAL A 319 -5.03 -21.83 -11.67
N GLU A 320 -6.34 -22.11 -11.62
CA GLU A 320 -7.16 -22.27 -12.82
C GLU A 320 -7.58 -20.89 -13.34
N PHE A 321 -7.41 -20.67 -14.65
CA PHE A 321 -7.83 -19.45 -15.33
C PHE A 321 -9.23 -19.64 -15.93
N PRO A 322 -10.29 -19.11 -15.32
CA PRO A 322 -11.66 -19.27 -15.83
C PRO A 322 -11.88 -18.53 -17.17
N SER A 323 -11.09 -17.49 -17.41
CA SER A 323 -11.20 -16.58 -18.54
C SER A 323 -9.79 -16.01 -18.86
N PRO A 324 -9.54 -15.39 -20.03
CA PRO A 324 -8.27 -14.71 -20.30
C PRO A 324 -8.05 -13.55 -19.32
N VAL A 325 -6.81 -13.40 -18.86
CA VAL A 325 -6.40 -12.26 -18.01
C VAL A 325 -6.20 -11.03 -18.90
N GLN A 326 -6.86 -9.92 -18.60
CA GLN A 326 -6.74 -8.66 -19.34
C GLN A 326 -5.77 -7.67 -18.67
N ALA A 327 -5.62 -7.75 -17.35
CA ALA A 327 -4.76 -6.88 -16.58
C ALA A 327 -4.29 -7.56 -15.29
N PHE A 328 -3.19 -7.08 -14.72
CA PHE A 328 -2.77 -7.48 -13.38
C PHE A 328 -2.37 -6.28 -12.54
N VAL A 329 -2.51 -6.43 -11.23
CA VAL A 329 -2.09 -5.44 -10.23
C VAL A 329 -1.12 -6.11 -9.26
N LEU A 330 0.05 -5.51 -9.09
CA LEU A 330 1.02 -5.85 -8.06
C LEU A 330 0.87 -4.86 -6.91
N GLU A 331 0.69 -5.35 -5.70
CA GLU A 331 0.64 -4.57 -4.47
C GLU A 331 1.66 -5.13 -3.46
N GLY A 332 2.49 -4.27 -2.89
CA GLY A 332 3.52 -4.68 -1.93
C GLY A 332 3.21 -4.18 -0.53
N GLU A 333 3.42 -5.04 0.45
CA GLU A 333 3.59 -4.64 1.84
C GLU A 333 5.09 -4.44 2.09
N PHE A 334 5.47 -3.25 2.54
CA PHE A 334 6.87 -2.86 2.69
C PHE A 334 7.22 -2.52 4.14
N ARG A 335 8.49 -2.68 4.48
CA ARG A 335 9.10 -2.10 5.68
C ARG A 335 10.40 -1.41 5.30
N LEU A 336 10.77 -0.35 6.00
CA LEU A 336 12.11 0.21 5.86
C LEU A 336 13.14 -0.85 6.24
N GLY A 337 14.06 -1.13 5.31
CA GLY A 337 15.19 -1.99 5.58
C GLY A 337 16.17 -1.23 6.46
N ARG A 338 16.44 -1.74 7.66
CA ARG A 338 17.77 -1.48 8.23
C ARG A 338 18.74 -2.21 7.32
N GLN A 339 19.67 -1.50 6.69
CA GLN A 339 20.85 -2.15 6.12
C GLN A 339 21.35 -3.07 7.22
N HIS A 340 21.25 -4.38 7.01
CA HIS A 340 21.86 -5.33 7.93
C HIS A 340 23.29 -4.83 8.07
N SER A 341 23.67 -4.45 9.29
CA SER A 341 25.07 -4.22 9.61
C SER A 341 25.82 -5.35 8.92
N LEU A 342 26.74 -5.01 8.01
CA LEU A 342 27.69 -5.95 7.47
C LEU A 342 28.32 -6.62 8.70
N GLU A 343 27.83 -7.80 9.07
CA GLU A 343 28.40 -8.55 10.17
C GLU A 343 29.81 -8.84 9.72
N LEU A 344 30.78 -8.13 10.30
CA LEU A 344 32.22 -8.29 10.03
C LEU A 344 32.70 -9.74 10.27
N PHE A 345 31.88 -10.55 10.93
CA PHE A 345 32.10 -11.97 11.17
C PHE A 345 30.82 -12.76 10.81
N PRO A 346 30.71 -13.33 9.60
CA PRO A 346 29.59 -14.21 9.28
C PRO A 346 29.60 -15.38 10.24
N ARG A 347 28.54 -15.52 11.04
CA ARG A 347 28.36 -16.69 11.92
C ARG A 347 28.04 -17.93 11.07
N THR A 348 29.08 -18.62 10.61
CA THR A 348 29.01 -19.94 9.99
C THR A 348 28.79 -21.01 11.07
N HIS A 349 27.58 -21.06 11.64
CA HIS A 349 27.17 -22.17 12.48
C HIS A 349 25.92 -22.85 11.92
N GLY A 350 26.08 -24.12 11.55
CA GLY A 350 25.00 -25.06 11.29
C GLY A 350 24.38 -24.94 9.90
N ARG A 351 23.68 -25.99 9.47
CA ARG A 351 22.92 -26.02 8.20
C ARG A 351 22.10 -24.72 8.05
N SER A 352 22.26 -24.09 6.89
CA SER A 352 21.95 -22.68 6.64
C SER A 352 20.51 -22.30 7.02
N ALA A 353 20.34 -21.43 8.01
CA ALA A 353 19.04 -20.84 8.38
C ALA A 353 18.29 -20.27 7.14
N VAL A 354 19.05 -19.73 6.18
CA VAL A 354 18.54 -19.24 4.89
C VAL A 354 17.88 -20.35 4.05
N ALA A 355 18.40 -21.58 4.09
CA ALA A 355 17.82 -22.71 3.36
C ALA A 355 16.50 -23.18 4.00
N GLU A 356 16.40 -23.16 5.33
CA GLU A 356 15.19 -23.50 6.08
C GLU A 356 14.07 -22.50 5.82
N GLU A 357 14.40 -21.20 5.86
CA GLU A 357 13.48 -20.10 5.55
C GLU A 357 13.00 -20.12 4.09
N ARG A 358 13.87 -20.45 3.14
CA ARG A 358 13.49 -20.65 1.73
C ARG A 358 12.53 -21.83 1.58
N ALA A 359 12.84 -22.97 2.21
CA ALA A 359 11.96 -24.15 2.16
C ALA A 359 10.57 -23.84 2.74
N TYR A 360 10.52 -23.12 3.87
CA TYR A 360 9.28 -22.67 4.48
C TYR A 360 8.46 -21.75 3.56
N SER A 361 9.13 -20.80 2.89
CA SER A 361 8.50 -19.91 1.91
C SER A 361 7.90 -20.69 0.73
N PHE A 362 8.61 -21.69 0.21
CA PHE A 362 8.12 -22.52 -0.91
C PHE A 362 6.91 -23.38 -0.55
N LEU A 363 6.89 -23.97 0.65
CA LEU A 363 5.75 -24.76 1.12
C LEU A 363 4.48 -23.90 1.23
N ARG A 364 4.62 -22.68 1.75
CA ARG A 364 3.51 -21.71 1.87
C ARG A 364 3.02 -21.22 0.52
N ALA A 365 3.93 -20.88 -0.40
CA ALA A 365 3.54 -20.47 -1.75
C ALA A 365 2.78 -21.59 -2.49
N ARG A 366 3.25 -22.84 -2.39
CA ARG A 366 2.65 -23.98 -3.10
C ARG A 366 1.33 -24.46 -2.50
N PHE A 367 1.28 -24.66 -1.17
CA PHE A 367 0.14 -25.29 -0.50
C PHE A 367 -0.80 -24.31 0.20
N GLY A 368 -0.47 -23.01 0.15
CA GLY A 368 -1.22 -21.95 0.82
C GLY A 368 -0.69 -21.63 2.21
N GLU A 369 -1.10 -20.47 2.72
CA GLU A 369 -0.55 -19.90 3.94
C GLU A 369 -0.85 -20.71 5.21
N SER A 370 -1.86 -21.56 5.18
CA SER A 370 -2.28 -22.38 6.32
C SER A 370 -1.68 -23.80 6.35
N ALA A 371 -0.84 -24.12 5.36
CA ALA A 371 -0.32 -25.47 5.14
C ALA A 371 0.79 -25.89 6.12
N VAL A 372 1.58 -24.93 6.61
CA VAL A 372 2.65 -25.21 7.58
C VAL A 372 2.25 -24.66 8.95
N ARG A 373 2.16 -25.53 9.95
CA ARG A 373 1.75 -25.20 11.32
C ARG A 373 2.81 -25.69 12.31
N PHE A 374 2.97 -24.96 13.40
CA PHE A 374 3.89 -25.27 14.48
C PHE A 374 3.11 -25.76 15.70
N ALA A 375 3.64 -26.80 16.35
CA ALA A 375 3.08 -27.33 17.58
C ALA A 375 3.59 -26.50 18.75
N HIS A 376 2.71 -25.74 19.40
CA HIS A 376 3.02 -25.04 20.64
C HIS A 376 2.52 -25.84 21.83
N PRO A 377 3.30 -25.96 22.91
CA PRO A 377 2.81 -26.51 24.16
C PRO A 377 1.54 -25.78 24.61
N ALA A 378 0.56 -26.54 25.09
CA ALA A 378 -0.65 -26.02 25.70
C ALA A 378 -0.78 -26.58 27.11
N ASP A 379 -1.35 -25.76 27.99
CA ASP A 379 -1.53 -26.11 29.40
C ASP A 379 -2.73 -27.07 29.54
N SER A 380 -2.48 -28.34 29.26
CA SER A 380 -3.44 -29.42 29.44
C SER A 380 -2.70 -30.69 29.85
N HIS A 381 -3.25 -31.38 30.84
CA HIS A 381 -2.73 -32.69 31.24
C HIS A 381 -3.11 -33.78 30.23
N LEU A 382 -4.14 -33.55 29.42
CA LEU A 382 -4.62 -34.49 28.41
C LEU A 382 -3.64 -34.60 27.23
N PRO A 383 -3.12 -35.80 26.91
CA PRO A 383 -2.08 -36.00 25.90
C PRO A 383 -2.38 -35.40 24.53
N GLU A 384 -3.61 -35.53 24.05
CA GLU A 384 -4.10 -35.01 22.77
C GLU A 384 -4.25 -33.48 22.76
N LYS A 385 -4.33 -32.85 23.94
CA LYS A 385 -4.46 -31.40 24.11
C LYS A 385 -3.16 -30.73 24.59
N LYS A 386 -2.07 -31.48 24.76
CA LYS A 386 -0.75 -30.97 25.22
C LYS A 386 -0.09 -30.00 24.25
N PHE A 387 -0.57 -29.95 23.00
CA PHE A 387 -0.08 -29.02 22.01
C PHE A 387 -1.23 -28.45 21.19
N ARG A 388 -1.03 -27.24 20.67
CA ARG A 388 -1.93 -26.60 19.72
C ARG A 388 -1.14 -26.23 18.48
N TRP A 389 -1.72 -26.51 17.32
CA TRP A 389 -1.18 -26.08 16.04
C TRP A 389 -1.45 -24.58 15.85
N ARG A 390 -0.40 -23.78 15.68
CA ARG A 390 -0.51 -22.37 15.32
C ARG A 390 0.21 -22.09 14.00
N LEU A 391 -0.22 -21.04 13.33
CA LEU A 391 0.51 -20.47 12.22
C LEU A 391 1.54 -19.49 12.81
N GLU A 392 2.81 -19.74 12.55
CA GLU A 392 3.85 -18.75 12.78
C GLU A 392 4.06 -17.94 11.51
N LYS A 393 4.48 -16.68 11.66
CA LYS A 393 4.82 -15.83 10.51
C LYS A 393 6.30 -15.93 10.13
N GLN A 394 7.14 -16.34 11.07
CA GLN A 394 8.59 -16.44 10.92
C GLN A 394 9.09 -17.69 11.64
N LEU A 395 10.13 -18.33 11.10
CA LEU A 395 10.79 -19.44 11.77
C LEU A 395 11.62 -18.92 12.94
N SER A 396 11.37 -19.46 14.13
CA SER A 396 12.26 -19.26 15.26
C SER A 396 13.48 -20.17 15.09
N SER A 397 14.70 -19.62 15.10
CA SER A 397 15.92 -20.44 15.05
C SER A 397 15.98 -21.35 16.27
N ALA A 398 15.96 -22.66 16.04
CA ALA A 398 16.17 -23.63 17.10
C ALA A 398 17.65 -23.58 17.51
N ALA A 399 17.95 -23.26 18.77
CA ALA A 399 19.29 -23.45 19.30
C ALA A 399 19.61 -24.96 19.20
N PRO A 400 20.70 -25.36 18.52
CA PRO A 400 21.06 -26.78 18.47
C PRO A 400 21.37 -27.24 19.89
N GLY A 401 20.43 -27.99 20.48
CA GLY A 401 20.69 -28.72 21.71
C GLY A 401 21.83 -29.69 21.45
N ASN A 402 22.84 -29.68 22.30
CA ASN A 402 24.03 -30.53 22.22
C ASN A 402 23.70 -32.00 22.61
N SER A 403 22.61 -32.53 22.07
CA SER A 403 22.05 -33.81 22.41
C SER A 403 22.42 -34.80 21.31
N GLN A 404 23.23 -35.80 21.64
CA GLN A 404 23.41 -36.96 20.76
C GLN A 404 22.02 -37.53 20.42
N PRO A 405 21.77 -37.94 19.16
CA PRO A 405 20.49 -38.51 18.77
C PRO A 405 20.24 -39.79 19.55
N GLN A 406 19.51 -39.68 20.67
CA GLN A 406 19.02 -40.83 21.39
C GLN A 406 17.94 -41.51 20.52
N PRO A 407 17.89 -42.85 20.47
CA PRO A 407 16.79 -43.55 19.82
C PRO A 407 15.48 -43.15 20.51
N CYS A 408 14.77 -42.21 19.89
CA CYS A 408 13.47 -41.74 20.37
C CYS A 408 12.41 -42.73 19.90
N VAL A 409 11.72 -43.35 20.85
CA VAL A 409 10.53 -44.14 20.54
C VAL A 409 9.42 -43.16 20.17
N VAL A 410 9.00 -43.18 18.91
CA VAL A 410 7.97 -42.25 18.41
C VAL A 410 6.59 -42.72 18.85
N ARG A 411 6.01 -42.00 19.79
CA ARG A 411 4.63 -42.20 20.21
C ARG A 411 3.66 -41.69 19.15
N ARG A 412 2.80 -42.57 18.64
CA ARG A 412 1.75 -42.22 17.66
C ARG A 412 0.41 -42.12 18.39
N LEU A 413 -0.18 -40.94 18.38
CA LEU A 413 -1.46 -40.65 19.03
C LEU A 413 -2.57 -40.49 17.98
N PHE A 414 -3.77 -40.94 18.31
CA PHE A 414 -4.96 -40.55 17.56
C PHE A 414 -5.39 -39.15 17.99
N ALA A 415 -5.86 -38.33 17.03
CA ALA A 415 -6.42 -37.02 17.32
C ALA A 415 -7.66 -37.12 18.23
N GLU A 416 -8.46 -38.18 18.03
CA GLU A 416 -9.54 -38.59 18.90
C GLU A 416 -9.32 -40.05 19.29
N PRO A 417 -9.31 -40.39 20.59
CA PRO A 417 -9.19 -41.78 21.04
C PRO A 417 -10.27 -42.66 20.41
N ARG A 418 -9.88 -43.87 19.98
CA ARG A 418 -10.79 -44.82 19.32
C ARG A 418 -11.26 -45.88 20.30
N PRO A 419 -12.45 -46.47 20.15
CA PRO A 419 -12.85 -47.63 20.96
C PRO A 419 -11.82 -48.76 20.85
N PHE A 420 -11.36 -49.26 21.99
CA PHE A 420 -10.48 -50.41 22.07
C PHE A 420 -11.32 -51.69 22.10
N GLY A 421 -11.26 -52.48 21.02
CA GLY A 421 -12.04 -53.72 20.89
C GLY A 421 -11.52 -54.91 21.72
N GLY A 422 -10.51 -54.71 22.57
CA GLY A 422 -9.99 -55.74 23.48
C GLY A 422 -10.51 -55.55 24.90
N THR A 423 -10.39 -56.59 25.73
CA THR A 423 -10.61 -56.46 27.17
C THR A 423 -9.46 -55.68 27.79
N GLY A 424 -9.74 -54.58 28.47
CA GLY A 424 -8.70 -53.88 29.21
C GLY A 424 -8.22 -54.66 30.44
N PRO A 425 -7.16 -54.18 31.11
CA PRO A 425 -6.56 -54.87 32.25
C PRO A 425 -7.57 -54.97 33.41
N THR A 426 -7.93 -56.19 33.79
CA THR A 426 -8.62 -56.47 35.06
C THR A 426 -7.60 -56.45 36.19
N ALA A 427 -7.99 -55.87 37.34
CA ALA A 427 -7.13 -55.78 38.52
C ALA A 427 -6.53 -57.17 38.85
N GLY A 428 -5.19 -57.28 38.77
CA GLY A 428 -4.46 -58.52 39.03
C GLY A 428 -4.05 -59.37 37.81
N THR A 429 -4.35 -58.96 36.57
CA THR A 429 -3.88 -59.67 35.37
C THR A 429 -2.54 -59.15 34.86
N ALA A 430 -1.59 -60.07 34.62
CA ALA A 430 -0.21 -59.82 34.18
C ALA A 430 -0.07 -59.32 32.72
N SER A 431 -1.13 -58.76 32.14
CA SER A 431 -1.14 -58.35 30.73
C SER A 431 -0.77 -56.87 30.49
N ALA A 432 -0.58 -56.08 31.55
CA ALA A 432 -0.17 -54.69 31.42
C ALA A 432 1.36 -54.55 31.41
N ALA A 433 1.89 -53.96 30.35
CA ALA A 433 3.30 -53.58 30.24
C ALA A 433 3.69 -52.42 31.18
N GLY A 434 2.70 -51.66 31.66
CA GLY A 434 2.88 -50.61 32.66
C GLY A 434 1.62 -49.80 32.94
N GLY A 435 1.59 -49.12 34.10
CA GLY A 435 0.45 -48.37 34.62
C GLY A 435 0.00 -48.90 36.00
N PRO A 436 -1.07 -48.36 36.59
CA PRO A 436 -1.89 -47.26 36.09
C PRO A 436 -1.19 -45.90 36.15
N TYR A 437 -1.29 -45.11 35.08
CA TYR A 437 -0.93 -43.70 35.06
C TYR A 437 -2.19 -42.85 35.09
N ILE A 438 -2.40 -42.12 36.18
CA ILE A 438 -3.60 -41.32 36.38
C ILE A 438 -3.35 -39.93 35.81
N ILE A 439 -4.20 -39.50 34.89
CA ILE A 439 -4.18 -38.15 34.31
C ILE A 439 -5.49 -37.46 34.66
N SER A 440 -5.39 -36.35 35.40
CA SER A 440 -6.53 -35.48 35.69
C SER A 440 -7.01 -34.78 34.42
N THR A 441 -8.32 -34.73 34.22
CA THR A 441 -8.94 -33.89 33.20
C THR A 441 -8.93 -32.42 33.63
N GLU A 442 -9.26 -31.53 32.70
CA GLU A 442 -9.40 -30.09 32.97
C GLU A 442 -10.48 -29.87 34.05
N TRP A 443 -10.13 -29.21 35.17
CA TRP A 443 -10.95 -29.12 36.39
C TRP A 443 -12.29 -28.37 36.21
N TRP A 444 -12.47 -27.67 35.09
CA TRP A 444 -13.70 -26.96 34.71
C TRP A 444 -14.64 -27.78 33.81
N HIS A 445 -14.25 -28.99 33.39
CA HIS A 445 -15.10 -29.98 32.72
C HIS A 445 -15.36 -31.17 33.64
N GLU A 446 -16.43 -31.95 33.39
CA GLU A 446 -16.82 -33.11 34.21
C GLU A 446 -15.61 -33.95 34.64
N VAL A 447 -15.44 -34.05 35.96
CA VAL A 447 -14.21 -34.53 36.61
C VAL A 447 -14.21 -36.05 36.65
N ALA A 448 -13.74 -36.69 35.59
CA ALA A 448 -13.39 -38.10 35.60
C ALA A 448 -11.90 -38.27 35.27
N PRO A 449 -11.04 -38.64 36.24
CA PRO A 449 -9.64 -38.90 35.96
C PRO A 449 -9.52 -40.09 34.98
N ARG A 450 -8.61 -39.97 34.00
CA ARG A 450 -8.32 -41.04 33.05
C ARG A 450 -7.18 -41.90 33.58
N CYS A 451 -7.44 -43.18 33.81
CA CYS A 451 -6.44 -44.17 34.19
C CYS A 451 -5.89 -44.86 32.94
N TYR A 452 -4.66 -44.52 32.59
CA TYR A 452 -3.97 -45.03 31.41
C TYR A 452 -3.10 -46.25 31.72
N TYR A 453 -3.07 -47.19 30.77
CA TYR A 453 -2.27 -48.41 30.81
C TYR A 453 -1.55 -48.62 29.48
N TYR A 454 -0.37 -49.23 29.53
CA TYR A 454 0.29 -49.80 28.34
C TYR A 454 0.02 -51.29 28.29
N LEU A 455 -0.45 -51.77 27.14
CA LEU A 455 -0.67 -53.19 26.87
C LEU A 455 0.28 -53.64 25.76
N HIS A 456 0.79 -54.87 25.86
CA HIS A 456 1.51 -55.48 24.73
C HIS A 456 0.51 -55.80 23.60
N GLY A 457 0.69 -55.16 22.45
CA GLY A 457 0.00 -55.49 21.22
C GLY A 457 0.77 -56.54 20.40
N GLN A 458 0.24 -56.88 19.22
CA GLN A 458 0.95 -57.72 18.27
C GLN A 458 2.22 -57.04 17.75
N ARG A 459 3.27 -57.83 17.44
CA ARG A 459 4.55 -57.36 16.88
C ARG A 459 5.32 -56.36 17.76
N GLN A 460 5.41 -56.62 19.07
CA GLN A 460 6.18 -55.79 20.02
C GLN A 460 5.73 -54.32 20.12
N ARG A 461 4.52 -53.98 19.65
CA ARG A 461 3.94 -52.65 19.80
C ARG A 461 3.35 -52.48 21.20
N LEU A 462 3.51 -51.31 21.78
CA LEU A 462 2.82 -50.97 23.03
C LEU A 462 1.57 -50.18 22.71
N LEU A 463 0.41 -50.69 23.11
CA LEU A 463 -0.88 -50.00 22.98
C LEU A 463 -1.12 -49.15 24.21
N TRP A 464 -1.49 -47.89 24.01
CA TRP A 464 -1.82 -46.97 25.09
C TRP A 464 -3.32 -46.83 25.22
N VAL A 465 -3.89 -47.40 26.28
CA VAL A 465 -5.34 -47.47 26.49
C VAL A 465 -5.75 -46.81 27.79
N TYR A 466 -6.98 -46.33 27.88
CA TYR A 466 -7.58 -45.87 29.15
C TYR A 466 -9.04 -46.29 29.21
N PHE A 467 -9.59 -46.40 30.42
CA PHE A 467 -11.03 -46.59 30.60
C PHE A 467 -11.70 -45.23 30.65
N ASP A 468 -12.65 -45.00 29.75
CA ASP A 468 -13.47 -43.79 29.75
C ASP A 468 -14.73 -44.04 30.59
N ALA A 469 -14.86 -43.31 31.70
CA ALA A 469 -15.99 -43.46 32.63
C ALA A 469 -17.32 -43.01 32.00
N HIS A 470 -17.29 -42.09 31.04
CA HIS A 470 -18.49 -41.56 30.39
C HIS A 470 -19.07 -42.57 29.38
N SER A 471 -18.25 -43.05 28.45
CA SER A 471 -18.67 -44.10 27.50
C SER A 471 -18.68 -45.52 28.09
N ARG A 472 -18.21 -45.69 29.33
CA ARG A 472 -18.04 -46.98 30.01
C ARG A 472 -17.29 -48.01 29.16
N SER A 473 -16.32 -47.55 28.38
CA SER A 473 -15.60 -48.36 27.42
C SER A 473 -14.09 -48.13 27.49
N TRP A 474 -13.33 -49.12 27.04
CA TRP A 474 -11.89 -48.95 26.88
C TRP A 474 -11.61 -48.20 25.58
N MET A 475 -10.71 -47.23 25.67
CA MET A 475 -10.34 -46.35 24.57
C MET A 475 -8.86 -46.53 24.26
N LEU A 476 -8.52 -46.73 22.98
CA LEU A 476 -7.18 -46.72 22.44
C LEU A 476 -6.79 -45.30 22.08
N HIS A 477 -5.82 -44.77 22.81
CA HIS A 477 -5.30 -43.42 22.60
C HIS A 477 -4.18 -43.40 21.56
N GLY A 478 -3.42 -44.49 21.44
CA GLY A 478 -2.31 -44.58 20.50
C GLY A 478 -1.40 -45.76 20.80
N GLY A 479 -0.16 -45.67 20.33
CA GLY A 479 0.86 -46.68 20.63
C GLY A 479 2.28 -46.24 20.36
N LEU A 480 3.21 -47.10 20.74
CA LEU A 480 4.65 -46.98 20.52
C LEU A 480 5.13 -48.13 19.62
#